data_AF-A0A5B7BHH9-F1
#
_entry.id   AF-A0A5B7BHH9-F1
#
_cell.length_a   1.000
_cell.length_b   1.000
_cell.length_c   1.000
_cell.angle_alpha   90.00
_cell.angle_beta   90.00
_cell.angle_gamma   90.00
#
_symmetry.space_group_name_H-M   'P 1'
#
loop_
_entity.id
_entity.type
_entity.pdbx_description
1 polymer ?
#
loop_
_entity_poly.entity_id
_entity_poly.type
_entity_poly.pdbx_seq_one_letter_code
_entity_poly.pdbx_strand_id
1 'polypeptide(L)'
;RSHAQKFFTKELKAKKTIDGRHEKDGLYYLDVVFGFDSAAFHIGVSFSQWHCHLGHPFLKSMKCLLLLHPVIESESSLECEVCQLGKHRRVSSVPREINRQSNPFELVHTDVLVLLDIKVY
;
A
#
# COMPACT_ATOMS: atom_id res chain seq x y z
N ARG A 1 -32.71 29.16 13.56
CA ARG A 1 -33.10 27.89 14.20
C ARG A 1 -32.74 26.78 13.23
N SER A 2 -31.55 26.17 13.37
CA SER A 2 -31.15 25.06 12.50
C SER A 2 -31.92 23.80 12.91
N HIS A 3 -32.75 23.29 12.00
CA HIS A 3 -33.43 22.00 12.19
C HIS A 3 -32.42 20.90 11.89
N ALA A 4 -31.90 20.22 12.92
CA ALA A 4 -31.13 19.00 12.71
C ALA A 4 -32.09 17.86 12.33
N GLN A 5 -32.02 17.38 11.09
CA GLN A 5 -32.84 16.25 10.62
C GLN A 5 -32.05 14.96 10.79
N LYS A 6 -32.64 13.98 11.47
CA LYS A 6 -32.00 12.68 11.75
C LYS A 6 -32.60 11.60 10.86
N PHE A 7 -31.73 10.82 10.24
CA PHE A 7 -32.05 9.74 9.31
C PHE A 7 -31.45 8.43 9.81
N PHE A 8 -32.11 7.30 9.52
CA PHE A 8 -31.67 5.98 9.97
C PHE A 8 -31.76 4.98 8.83
N THR A 9 -30.68 4.24 8.58
CA THR A 9 -30.72 3.08 7.66
C THR A 9 -31.03 1.83 8.46
N LYS A 10 -31.97 1.02 7.97
CA LYS A 10 -32.38 -0.24 8.62
C LYS A 10 -32.13 -1.43 7.71
N GLU A 11 -31.67 -2.53 8.29
CA GLU A 11 -31.60 -3.84 7.65
C GLU A 11 -33.01 -4.35 7.39
N LEU A 12 -33.31 -4.68 6.13
CA LEU A 12 -34.67 -5.00 5.69
C LEU A 12 -35.29 -6.21 6.41
N LYS A 13 -34.48 -7.23 6.75
CA LYS A 13 -34.96 -8.46 7.38
C LYS A 13 -35.07 -8.35 8.90
N ALA A 14 -33.99 -7.93 9.57
CA ALA A 14 -33.95 -7.83 11.03
C ALA A 14 -34.61 -6.55 11.57
N LYS A 15 -34.91 -5.57 10.71
CA LYS A 15 -35.24 -4.17 11.08
C LYS A 15 -34.18 -3.53 11.99
N LYS A 16 -32.98 -4.13 12.00
CA LYS A 16 -31.68 -3.68 12.51
C LYS A 16 -31.37 -2.24 12.13
N THR A 17 -31.36 -1.22 13.01
CA THR A 17 -30.74 0.07 12.62
C THR A 17 -29.25 -0.16 12.40
N ILE A 18 -28.77 -0.01 11.17
CA ILE A 18 -27.38 -0.23 10.77
C ILE A 18 -26.56 1.03 11.02
N ASP A 19 -27.09 2.17 10.61
CA ASP A 19 -26.43 3.46 10.75
C ASP A 19 -27.43 4.56 11.09
N GLY A 20 -26.95 5.58 11.79
CA GLY A 20 -27.62 6.86 11.91
C GLY A 20 -26.89 7.89 11.04
N ARG A 21 -27.62 8.82 10.46
CA ARG A 21 -27.09 10.04 9.85
C ARG A 21 -27.82 11.23 10.42
N HIS A 22 -27.14 12.36 10.57
CA HIS A 22 -27.81 13.62 10.84
C HIS A 22 -27.31 14.69 9.88
N GLU A 23 -28.24 15.52 9.42
CA GLU A 23 -27.91 16.71 8.65
C GLU A 23 -27.71 17.89 9.61
N LYS A 24 -26.63 18.63 9.41
CA LYS A 24 -26.40 19.91 10.07
C LYS A 24 -25.81 20.88 9.05
N ASP A 25 -26.46 22.03 8.90
CA ASP A 25 -26.02 23.12 8.03
C ASP A 25 -25.78 22.69 6.57
N GLY A 26 -26.62 21.79 6.04
CA GLY A 26 -26.52 21.25 4.67
C GLY A 26 -25.47 20.15 4.50
N LEU A 27 -24.73 19.79 5.56
CA LEU A 27 -23.76 18.69 5.58
C LEU A 27 -24.36 17.45 6.24
N TYR A 28 -24.19 16.30 5.60
CA TYR A 28 -24.63 15.01 6.14
C TYR A 28 -23.50 14.37 6.94
N TYR A 29 -23.70 14.28 8.25
CA TYR A 29 -22.81 13.60 9.17
C TYR A 29 -23.30 12.18 9.39
N LEU A 30 -22.37 11.23 9.29
CA LEU A 30 -22.64 9.85 9.65
C LEU A 30 -22.50 9.74 11.18
N ASP A 31 -23.61 9.51 11.88
CA ASP A 31 -23.62 9.07 13.27
C ASP A 31 -23.19 7.61 13.26
N VAL A 32 -21.93 7.38 12.91
CA VAL A 32 -21.40 6.05 13.02
C VAL A 32 -21.24 5.79 14.50
N VAL A 33 -22.13 4.98 15.04
CA VAL A 33 -21.80 4.22 16.25
C VAL A 33 -20.79 3.17 15.79
N PHE A 34 -19.58 3.61 15.46
CA PHE A 34 -18.44 2.71 15.32
C PHE A 34 -18.13 2.23 16.73
N GLY A 35 -18.88 1.23 17.19
CA GLY A 35 -18.14 0.04 17.56
C GLY A 35 -17.39 -0.33 16.30
N PHE A 36 -16.10 -0.01 16.24
CA PHE A 36 -15.18 -0.79 15.42
C PHE A 36 -15.32 -2.21 15.98
N ASP A 37 -16.38 -2.93 15.59
CA ASP A 37 -16.28 -4.36 15.43
C ASP A 37 -15.28 -4.48 14.30
N SER A 38 -14.04 -4.53 14.76
CA SER A 38 -12.79 -4.57 14.04
C SER A 38 -12.78 -5.74 13.06
N ALA A 39 -13.82 -6.58 12.97
CA ALA A 39 -14.05 -7.69 12.04
C ALA A 39 -13.66 -7.41 10.57
N ALA A 40 -13.98 -6.25 10.00
CA ALA A 40 -13.58 -5.94 8.62
C ALA A 40 -12.06 -5.71 8.46
N PHE A 41 -11.40 -5.29 9.55
CA PHE A 41 -9.95 -5.13 9.69
C PHE A 41 -9.26 -6.29 10.45
N HIS A 42 -10.03 -7.22 11.04
CA HIS A 42 -9.62 -8.35 11.88
C HIS A 42 -9.52 -9.66 11.11
N ILE A 43 -9.89 -9.68 9.83
CA ILE A 43 -9.33 -10.69 8.94
C ILE A 43 -7.83 -10.54 9.13
N GLY A 44 -7.13 -11.57 9.59
CA GLY A 44 -5.72 -11.51 10.00
C GLY A 44 -4.80 -11.18 8.83
N VAL A 45 -4.88 -9.94 8.35
CA VAL A 45 -4.14 -9.44 7.21
C VAL A 45 -2.73 -9.20 7.71
N SER A 46 -1.80 -10.00 7.23
CA SER A 46 -0.40 -9.91 7.63
C SER A 46 0.20 -8.56 7.21
N PHE A 47 1.31 -8.20 7.84
CA PHE A 47 2.11 -7.05 7.46
C PHE A 47 2.45 -7.05 5.95
N SER A 48 2.80 -8.22 5.40
CA SER A 48 3.10 -8.40 3.98
C SER A 48 1.88 -8.21 3.06
N GLN A 49 0.68 -8.60 3.49
CA GLN A 49 -0.54 -8.37 2.71
C GLN A 49 -0.91 -6.89 2.68
N TRP A 50 -0.79 -6.18 3.81
CA TRP A 50 -0.95 -4.73 3.88
C TRP A 50 0.02 -3.99 2.96
N HIS A 51 1.27 -4.45 2.91
CA HIS A 51 2.27 -3.92 2.02
C HIS A 51 1.83 -4.03 0.54
N CYS A 52 1.32 -5.19 0.13
CA CYS A 52 0.83 -5.39 -1.25
C CYS A 52 -0.43 -4.57 -1.54
N HIS A 53 -1.43 -4.57 -0.65
CA HIS A 53 -2.68 -3.83 -0.84
C HIS A 53 -2.49 -2.31 -0.94
N LEU A 54 -1.48 -1.77 -0.25
CA LEU A 54 -1.18 -0.33 -0.26
C LEU A 54 -0.23 0.09 -1.39
N GLY A 55 0.14 -0.83 -2.28
CA GLY A 55 0.99 -0.51 -3.43
C GLY A 55 2.47 -0.37 -3.06
N HIS A 56 2.99 -1.32 -2.29
CA HIS A 56 4.42 -1.45 -1.98
C HIS A 56 5.06 -0.22 -1.29
N PRO A 57 4.44 0.34 -0.23
CA PRO A 57 4.99 1.48 0.49
C PRO A 57 6.30 1.11 1.22
N PHE A 58 7.15 2.11 1.46
CA PHE A 58 8.37 1.91 2.26
C PHE A 58 8.05 1.41 3.68
N LEU A 59 8.95 0.58 4.22
CA LEU A 59 8.85 0.03 5.58
C LEU A 59 8.61 1.11 6.65
N LYS A 60 9.25 2.29 6.52
CA LYS A 60 9.02 3.42 7.44
C LYS A 60 7.58 3.93 7.38
N SER A 61 7.01 4.06 6.19
CA SER A 61 5.63 4.48 5.99
C SER A 61 4.65 3.46 6.56
N MET A 62 4.94 2.16 6.38
CA MET A 62 4.13 1.10 7.00
C MET A 62 4.14 1.18 8.52
N LYS A 63 5.31 1.39 9.15
CA LYS A 63 5.41 1.57 10.61
C LYS A 63 4.58 2.76 11.09
N CYS A 64 4.48 3.85 10.33
CA CYS A 64 3.59 4.96 10.67
C CYS A 64 2.10 4.57 10.59
N LEU A 65 1.71 3.72 9.65
CA LEU A 65 0.33 3.21 9.56
C LEU A 65 -0.01 2.24 10.69
N LEU A 66 0.94 1.42 11.14
CA LEU A 66 0.79 0.56 12.32
C LEU A 66 0.49 1.37 13.59
N LEU A 67 1.07 2.57 13.74
CA LEU A 67 0.81 3.45 14.89
C LEU A 67 -0.65 3.94 14.93
N LEU A 68 -1.31 4.02 13.78
CA LEU A 68 -2.72 4.40 13.67
C LEU A 68 -3.66 3.19 13.81
N HIS A 69 -3.14 1.98 13.62
CA HIS A 69 -3.94 0.75 13.62
C HIS A 69 -3.17 -0.42 14.27
N PRO A 70 -3.33 -0.65 15.59
CA PRO A 70 -2.51 -1.57 16.38
C PRO A 70 -2.80 -3.07 16.13
N VAL A 71 -3.65 -3.41 15.15
CA VAL A 71 -4.10 -4.78 14.88
C VAL A 71 -3.11 -5.57 14.00
N ILE A 72 -2.19 -4.89 13.33
CA ILE A 72 -1.26 -5.52 12.39
C ILE A 72 0.04 -5.83 13.15
N GLU A 73 0.45 -7.10 13.16
CA GLU A 73 1.72 -7.51 13.74
C GLU A 73 2.89 -6.82 13.01
N SER A 74 3.78 -6.20 13.78
CA SER A 74 4.90 -5.45 13.20
C SER A 74 6.04 -6.39 12.83
N GLU A 75 6.45 -6.37 11.57
CA GLU A 75 7.65 -7.07 11.12
C GLU A 75 8.85 -6.11 11.10
N SER A 76 10.02 -6.59 11.56
CA SER A 76 11.25 -5.79 11.60
C SER A 76 11.80 -5.50 10.20
N SER A 77 11.57 -6.43 9.27
CA SER A 77 12.01 -6.40 7.88
C SER A 77 10.83 -6.70 6.96
N LEU A 78 10.90 -6.21 5.73
CA LEU A 78 9.95 -6.56 4.68
C LEU A 78 10.73 -7.15 3.51
N GLU A 79 10.61 -8.45 3.32
CA GLU A 79 11.18 -9.17 2.18
C GLU A 79 10.10 -9.31 1.10
N CYS A 80 10.13 -8.39 0.14
CA CYS A 80 9.24 -8.44 -1.01
C CYS A 80 10.06 -8.45 -2.29
N GLU A 81 9.95 -9.55 -3.04
CA GLU A 81 10.65 -9.77 -4.30
C GLU A 81 10.40 -8.63 -5.30
N VAL A 82 9.15 -8.19 -5.45
CA VAL A 82 8.79 -7.07 -6.35
C VAL A 82 9.50 -5.77 -5.95
N CYS A 83 9.58 -5.48 -4.65
CA CYS A 83 10.29 -4.30 -4.15
C CYS A 83 11.80 -4.41 -4.34
N GLN A 84 12.37 -5.61 -4.16
CA GLN A 84 13.78 -5.86 -4.38
C GLN A 84 14.12 -5.67 -5.86
N LEU A 85 13.37 -6.30 -6.77
CA LEU A 85 13.50 -6.15 -8.22
C LEU A 85 13.34 -4.68 -8.65
N GLY A 86 12.34 -3.98 -8.12
CA GLY A 86 12.11 -2.55 -8.42
C GLY A 86 13.22 -1.62 -7.91
N LYS A 87 13.96 -2.01 -6.87
CA LYS A 87 15.10 -1.24 -6.33
C LYS A 87 16.41 -1.47 -7.10
N HIS A 88 16.46 -2.41 -8.04
CA HIS A 88 17.65 -2.62 -8.86
C HIS A 88 17.92 -1.36 -9.69
N ARG A 89 18.88 -0.57 -9.24
CA ARG A 89 19.44 0.53 -10.04
C ARG A 89 20.45 -0.08 -11.01
N ARG A 90 20.38 0.32 -12.29
CA ARG A 90 21.43 -0.01 -13.27
C ARG A 90 22.77 0.44 -12.70
N VAL A 91 23.65 -0.50 -12.37
CA VAL A 91 25.05 -0.18 -12.08
C VAL A 91 25.69 0.11 -13.43
N SER A 92 26.01 1.38 -13.69
CA SER A 92 26.85 1.75 -14.83
C SER A 92 28.30 1.40 -14.47
N SER A 93 28.66 0.13 -14.56
CA SER A 93 30.03 -0.35 -14.27
C SER A 93 30.98 -0.17 -15.45
N VAL A 94 30.46 0.17 -16.63
CA VAL A 94 31.27 0.35 -17.83
C VAL A 94 31.30 1.83 -18.17
N PRO A 95 32.49 2.47 -18.26
CA PRO A 95 32.61 3.76 -18.94
C PRO A 95 31.94 3.62 -20.30
N ARG A 96 31.10 4.57 -20.70
CA ARG A 96 30.43 4.53 -22.00
C ARG A 96 31.49 4.68 -23.10
N GLU A 97 32.17 3.61 -23.47
CA GLU A 97 32.96 3.54 -24.68
C GLU A 97 31.96 3.55 -25.84
N ILE A 98 31.86 4.71 -26.47
CA ILE A 98 31.01 4.90 -27.65
C ILE A 98 31.73 4.21 -28.82
N ASN A 99 31.66 2.89 -28.87
CA ASN A 99 32.18 2.12 -29.99
C ASN A 99 31.14 2.13 -31.13
N ARG A 100 31.11 3.26 -31.85
CA ARG A 100 30.22 3.47 -33.00
C ARG A 100 30.77 2.72 -34.20
N GLN A 101 30.05 1.70 -34.63
CA GLN A 101 30.34 1.01 -35.88
C GLN A 101 29.72 1.74 -37.08
N SER A 102 30.39 1.65 -38.22
CA SER A 102 30.01 2.41 -39.42
C SER A 102 28.93 1.69 -40.24
N ASN A 103 28.85 0.36 -40.12
CA ASN A 103 27.91 -0.46 -40.88
C ASN A 103 26.69 -0.88 -40.04
N PRO A 104 25.51 -1.04 -40.67
CA PRO A 104 24.34 -1.60 -39.99
C PRO A 104 24.63 -3.01 -39.46
N PHE A 105 24.17 -3.31 -38.23
CA PHE A 105 24.28 -4.62 -37.56
C PHE A 105 25.70 -5.11 -37.20
N GLU A 106 26.72 -4.27 -37.34
CA GLU A 106 28.12 -4.63 -37.00
C GLU A 106 28.35 -4.77 -35.49
N LEU A 107 27.56 -4.08 -34.66
CA LEU A 107 27.55 -4.25 -33.21
C LEU A 107 26.11 -4.30 -32.71
N VAL A 108 25.75 -5.41 -32.05
CA VAL A 108 24.47 -5.55 -31.34
C VAL A 108 24.79 -5.56 -29.85
N HIS A 109 24.27 -4.57 -29.12
CA HIS A 109 24.40 -4.52 -27.67
C HIS A 109 23.22 -5.28 -27.04
N THR A 110 23.51 -6.33 -26.29
CA THR A 110 22.52 -7.06 -25.50
C THR A 110 22.87 -6.94 -24.03
N ASP A 111 22.02 -6.24 -23.27
CA ASP A 111 22.21 -6.09 -21.82
C ASP A 111 21.89 -7.41 -21.11
N VAL A 112 22.83 -7.94 -20.33
CA VAL A 112 22.60 -9.07 -19.41
C VAL A 112 22.60 -8.52 -17.97
N LEU A 113 21.47 -8.68 -17.28
CA LEU A 113 21.36 -8.34 -15.85
C LEU A 113 21.98 -9.47 -15.02
N VAL A 114 23.15 -9.23 -14.42
CA VAL A 114 23.77 -10.18 -13.48
C VAL A 114 23.56 -9.66 -12.05
N LEU A 115 22.99 -10.51 -11.19
CA LEU A 115 22.79 -10.23 -9.77
C LEU A 115 24.14 -10.37 -9.05
N LEU A 116 24.70 -9.27 -8.54
CA LEU A 116 25.87 -9.32 -7.67
C LEU A 116 25.38 -9.43 -6.23
N ASP A 117 25.50 -10.62 -5.65
CA ASP A 117 25.40 -10.81 -4.20
C ASP A 117 26.61 -10.16 -3.52
N ILE A 118 26.47 -8.88 -3.15
CA ILE A 118 27.46 -8.21 -2.31
C ILE A 118 27.33 -8.79 -0.89
N LYS A 119 28.10 -9.82 -0.59
CA LYS A 119 28.40 -10.20 0.79
C LYS A 119 29.35 -9.17 1.38
N VAL A 120 28.83 -8.32 2.25
CA VAL A 120 29.63 -7.44 3.10
C VAL A 120 30.23 -8.31 4.20
N TYR A 121 31.56 -8.37 4.25
CA TYR A 121 32.33 -8.91 5.37
C TYR A 121 32.40 -7.90 6.52
#